data_AF-A0A963Q1M6-F1
#
_entry.id   AF-A0A963Q1M6-F1
#
_cell.length_a   1.000
_cell.length_b   1.000
_cell.length_c   1.000
_cell.angle_alpha   90.00
_cell.angle_beta   90.00
_cell.angle_gamma   90.00
#
_symmetry.space_group_name_H-M   'P 1'
#
loop_
_entity.id
_entity.type
_entity.pdbx_description
1 polymer ?
#
loop_
_entity_poly.entity_id
_entity_poly.type
_entity_poly.pdbx_seq_one_letter_code
_entity_poly.pdbx_strand_id
1 'polypeptide(L)'
;RSARWGWPLARWLPAPVAARVGGLLVATGYALFSGWGVPAQRTVLMLASFGLLQLAGLRWPWWLNWLAACAVVLAVDPWALTQAGFWLSFVAVGILFATDSGAGGSGGKRDGGRFLQLLREQWTVTLALTPLSLLLFGQVSLVGLLANLVAIPWVTLVITPLALAGAFWSPLWQLAGWLLAPLVAWLGWLAAWPWASVSLPVAPGWLGLAAVAGGVLLALPAPRAVRLAGLSLLLPALLWQPPRPAPGQFELLAADIGQGNAVLVRTASHALLYDAGPRYSLESDAGHRELVPLLRALGERIDTLVLSHRDTDHTGGALAVLASQPHATLLSSIEDDNALQAVRPATRCHGGQHWDWDGVRFTVLHPAEGDYAEPRKSNAMSCVLRLEAVDGARALLVGDIEAPQEAQLVASQAAALRADVLLAPHHGSRSSSSAPFLDTVRPRVVLVQAGYRNRFGHPAPEVSARYAARGLQVADSPHCGAMHWFSVRPGEVRCERVLRPRYWRHRAPP
;
A
#
# COMPACT_ATOMS: atom_id res chain seq x y z
N ARG A 1 10.69 1.41 55.87
CA ARG A 1 11.98 0.73 56.24
C ARG A 1 13.16 1.07 55.30
N SER A 2 13.09 2.12 54.46
CA SER A 2 14.18 2.53 53.54
C SER A 2 15.16 3.58 54.09
N ALA A 3 14.93 4.11 55.30
CA ALA A 3 15.74 5.19 55.87
C ALA A 3 17.05 4.73 56.56
N ARG A 4 17.30 3.41 56.72
CA ARG A 4 18.44 2.90 57.49
C ARG A 4 19.67 2.52 56.66
N TRP A 5 19.55 2.49 55.32
CA TRP A 5 20.65 2.24 54.38
C TRP A 5 20.76 3.42 53.41
N GLY A 6 20.82 4.63 53.97
CA GLY A 6 20.83 5.87 53.19
C GLY A 6 22.08 5.95 52.32
N TRP A 7 21.97 5.57 51.05
CA TRP A 7 22.97 5.92 50.06
C TRP A 7 23.08 7.45 50.02
N PRO A 8 24.27 8.04 50.25
CA PRO A 8 24.46 9.49 50.31
C PRO A 8 24.02 10.20 49.02
N LEU A 9 23.99 9.49 47.89
CA LEU A 9 23.47 9.93 46.60
C LEU A 9 22.02 10.46 46.65
N ALA A 10 21.15 9.88 47.48
CA ALA A 10 19.76 10.31 47.61
C ALA A 10 19.62 11.70 48.28
N ARG A 11 20.70 12.23 48.87
CA ARG A 11 20.75 13.60 49.43
C ARG A 11 21.29 14.62 48.44
N TRP A 12 21.95 14.20 47.36
CA TRP A 12 22.59 15.08 46.37
C TRP A 12 21.69 15.36 45.17
N LEU A 13 20.89 14.38 44.76
CA LEU A 13 19.96 14.52 43.64
C LEU A 13 18.63 13.84 44.00
N PRO A 14 17.48 14.52 43.85
CA PRO A 14 16.18 13.87 44.04
C PRO A 14 16.06 12.65 43.13
N ALA A 15 15.65 11.50 43.68
CA ALA A 15 15.50 10.25 42.90
C ALA A 15 14.69 10.41 41.61
N PRO A 16 13.59 11.20 41.54
CA PRO A 16 12.87 11.45 40.29
C PRO A 16 13.69 12.20 39.24
N VAL A 17 14.60 13.10 39.66
CA VAL A 17 15.49 13.84 38.76
C VAL A 17 16.55 12.88 38.20
N ALA A 18 17.18 12.11 39.08
CA ALA A 18 18.15 11.08 38.69
C ALA A 18 17.55 10.07 37.71
N ALA A 19 16.34 9.59 37.98
CA ALA A 19 15.64 8.63 37.12
C ALA A 19 15.32 9.21 35.74
N ARG A 20 14.91 10.49 35.64
CA ARG A 20 14.63 11.14 34.35
C ARG A 20 15.87 11.34 33.51
N VAL A 21 16.93 11.88 34.12
CA VAL A 21 18.21 12.12 33.42
C VAL A 21 18.83 10.78 33.00
N GLY A 22 18.88 9.81 33.92
CA GLY A 22 19.36 8.46 33.61
C GLY A 22 18.54 7.77 32.52
N GLY A 23 17.21 7.86 32.58
CA GLY A 23 16.31 7.31 31.57
C GLY A 23 16.54 7.93 30.18
N LEU A 24 16.69 9.26 30.12
CA LEU A 24 17.01 9.96 28.87
C LEU A 24 18.38 9.54 28.31
N LEU A 25 19.40 9.43 29.16
CA LEU A 25 20.74 8.99 28.75
C LEU A 25 20.72 7.55 28.21
N VAL A 26 20.05 6.63 28.91
CA VAL A 26 19.89 5.24 28.47
C VAL A 26 19.12 5.16 27.16
N ALA A 27 18.00 5.88 27.04
CA ALA A 27 17.20 5.92 25.82
C ALA A 27 18.00 6.48 24.64
N THR A 28 18.81 7.52 24.86
CA THR A 28 19.70 8.12 23.84
C THR A 28 20.80 7.15 23.44
N GLY A 29 21.44 6.50 24.42
CA GLY A 29 22.47 5.48 24.16
C GLY A 29 21.92 4.30 23.35
N TYR A 30 20.74 3.80 23.72
CA TYR A 30 20.03 2.76 22.95
C TYR A 30 19.69 3.24 21.54
N ALA A 31 19.14 4.45 21.40
CA ALA A 31 18.77 5.01 20.10
C ALA A 31 19.98 5.14 19.15
N LEU A 32 21.13 5.60 19.67
CA LEU A 32 22.38 5.66 18.89
C LEU A 32 22.88 4.26 18.53
N PHE A 33 22.88 3.34 19.50
CA PHE A 33 23.29 1.96 19.28
C PHE A 33 22.43 1.26 18.21
N SER A 34 21.12 1.51 18.21
CA SER A 34 20.17 0.93 17.23
C SER A 34 20.14 1.67 15.88
N GLY A 35 21.09 2.56 15.60
CA GLY A 35 21.21 3.25 14.30
C GLY A 35 20.41 4.55 14.16
N TRP A 36 20.01 5.17 15.27
CA TRP A 36 19.34 6.48 15.31
C TRP A 36 18.08 6.55 14.43
N GLY A 37 17.31 5.46 14.35
CA GLY A 37 16.09 5.39 13.54
C GLY A 37 15.01 6.39 14.00
N VAL A 38 14.16 6.85 13.08
CA VAL A 38 13.15 7.89 13.34
C VAL A 38 12.24 7.61 14.56
N PRO A 39 11.76 6.37 14.79
CA PRO A 39 10.98 6.07 16.00
C PRO A 39 11.77 6.28 17.31
N ALA A 40 13.07 5.96 17.32
CA ALA A 40 13.92 6.13 18.49
C ALA A 40 14.20 7.62 18.76
N GLN A 41 14.45 8.41 17.70
CA GLN A 41 14.60 9.86 17.80
C GLN A 41 13.37 10.51 18.45
N ARG A 42 12.16 10.15 18.00
CA ARG A 42 10.91 10.67 18.58
C ARG A 42 10.78 10.37 20.06
N THR A 43 11.10 9.15 20.48
CA THR A 43 11.06 8.78 21.90
C THR A 43 12.05 9.61 22.73
N VAL A 44 13.28 9.78 22.25
CA VAL A 44 14.30 10.60 22.91
C VAL A 44 13.84 12.06 23.02
N LEU A 45 13.33 12.64 21.93
CA LEU A 45 12.81 14.01 21.91
C LEU A 45 11.61 14.19 22.84
N MET A 46 10.69 13.22 22.89
CA MET A 46 9.54 13.25 23.78
C MET A 46 9.96 13.16 25.26
N LEU A 47 10.87 12.24 25.59
CA LEU A 47 11.44 12.10 26.93
C LEU A 47 12.22 13.36 27.35
N ALA A 48 13.01 13.93 26.45
CA ALA A 48 13.75 15.16 26.68
C ALA A 48 12.79 16.33 26.92
N SER A 49 11.78 16.50 26.08
CA SER A 49 10.79 17.58 26.20
C SER A 49 10.06 17.50 27.54
N PHE A 50 9.53 16.32 27.89
CA PHE A 50 8.82 16.12 29.16
C PHE A 50 9.76 16.25 30.37
N GLY A 51 10.97 15.70 30.26
CA GLY A 51 12.01 15.80 31.28
C GLY A 51 12.38 17.26 31.57
N LEU A 52 12.65 18.05 30.53
CA LEU A 52 13.04 19.46 30.65
C LEU A 52 11.93 20.32 31.26
N LEU A 53 10.68 20.17 30.82
CA LEU A 53 9.54 20.92 31.39
C LEU A 53 9.39 20.63 32.90
N GLN A 54 9.52 19.36 33.29
CA GLN A 54 9.42 18.94 34.69
C GLN A 54 10.63 19.39 35.53
N LEU A 55 11.84 19.40 34.95
CA LEU A 55 13.04 19.90 35.62
C LEU A 55 13.03 21.42 35.79
N ALA A 56 12.44 22.15 34.83
CA ALA A 56 12.19 23.58 34.91
C ALA A 56 11.06 23.94 35.92
N GLY A 57 10.41 22.95 36.54
CA GLY A 57 9.33 23.17 37.49
C GLY A 57 8.02 23.65 36.85
N LEU A 58 7.89 23.57 35.52
CA LEU A 58 6.70 24.00 34.80
C LEU A 58 5.58 22.97 34.99
N ARG A 59 4.56 23.34 35.78
CA ARG A 59 3.39 22.50 36.07
C ARG A 59 2.27 22.71 35.05
N TRP A 60 2.56 22.46 33.78
CA TRP A 60 1.56 22.59 32.74
C TRP A 60 0.55 21.45 32.80
N PRO A 61 -0.70 21.67 32.37
CA PRO A 61 -1.66 20.60 32.16
C PRO A 61 -1.13 19.62 31.10
N TRP A 62 -1.54 18.34 31.19
CA TRP A 62 -1.00 17.27 30.35
C TRP A 62 -1.11 17.55 28.85
N TRP A 63 -2.18 18.22 28.41
CA TRP A 63 -2.39 18.56 27.00
C TRP A 63 -1.38 19.60 26.49
N LEU A 64 -0.96 20.56 27.32
CA LEU A 64 0.10 21.50 26.97
C LEU A 64 1.46 20.80 26.89
N ASN A 65 1.76 19.90 27.81
CA ASN A 65 2.99 19.08 27.75
C ASN A 65 3.02 18.22 26.49
N TRP A 66 1.89 17.61 26.14
CA TRP A 66 1.73 16.81 24.93
C TRP A 66 1.89 17.65 23.66
N LEU A 67 1.23 18.81 23.58
CA LEU A 67 1.38 19.75 22.45
C LEU A 67 2.81 20.30 22.32
N ALA A 68 3.48 20.58 23.44
CA ALA A 68 4.88 21.02 23.42
C ALA A 68 5.80 19.92 22.87
N ALA A 69 5.60 18.67 23.27
CA ALA A 69 6.34 17.54 22.70
C ALA A 69 6.06 17.37 21.20
N CYS A 70 4.82 17.53 20.75
CA CYS A 70 4.48 17.58 19.32
C CYS A 70 5.28 18.68 18.62
N ALA A 71 5.24 19.91 19.15
CA ALA A 71 5.91 21.07 18.55
C ALA A 71 7.42 20.86 18.44
N VAL A 72 8.07 20.32 19.47
CA VAL A 72 9.51 20.01 19.44
C VAL A 72 9.84 18.97 18.39
N VAL A 73 9.07 17.87 18.32
CA VAL A 73 9.28 16.83 17.29
C VAL A 73 9.13 17.40 15.89
N LEU A 74 8.12 18.24 15.65
CA LEU A 74 7.88 18.86 14.34
C LEU A 74 8.88 19.95 13.98
N ALA A 75 9.46 20.64 14.98
CA ALA A 75 10.52 21.61 14.75
C ALA A 75 11.84 20.92 14.33
N VAL A 76 12.11 19.72 14.86
CA VAL A 76 13.30 18.93 14.51
C VAL A 76 13.09 18.15 13.21
N ASP A 77 11.93 17.52 13.04
CA ASP A 77 11.55 16.78 11.83
C ASP A 77 10.16 17.19 11.35
N PRO A 78 10.06 18.20 10.45
CA PRO A 78 8.80 18.63 9.87
C PRO A 78 8.08 17.52 9.09
N TRP A 79 8.83 16.53 8.57
CA TRP A 79 8.28 15.42 7.80
C TRP A 79 7.61 14.37 8.68
N ALA A 80 7.78 14.44 10.01
CA ALA A 80 7.13 13.53 10.94
C ALA A 80 5.59 13.50 10.75
N LEU A 81 4.96 14.61 10.34
CA LEU A 81 3.52 14.66 10.02
C LEU A 81 3.10 13.70 8.89
N THR A 82 4.00 13.38 7.97
CA THR A 82 3.73 12.45 6.87
C THR A 82 3.91 10.99 7.27
N GLN A 83 4.49 10.73 8.45
CA GLN A 83 4.78 9.39 8.92
C GLN A 83 3.62 8.87 9.78
N ALA A 84 3.11 7.68 9.46
CA ALA A 84 2.08 7.01 10.25
C ALA A 84 2.47 6.85 11.73
N GLY A 85 3.75 6.57 12.00
CA GLY A 85 4.29 6.40 13.35
C GLY A 85 4.17 7.63 14.24
N PHE A 86 4.17 8.85 13.69
CA PHE A 86 3.92 10.08 14.47
C PHE A 86 2.49 10.06 15.01
N TRP A 87 1.51 9.87 14.13
CA TRP A 87 0.09 9.90 14.49
C TRP A 87 -0.28 8.78 15.46
N LEU A 88 0.14 7.55 15.21
CA LEU A 88 -0.15 6.41 16.10
C LEU A 88 0.40 6.65 17.51
N SER A 89 1.64 7.14 17.63
CA SER A 89 2.25 7.41 18.94
C SER A 89 1.57 8.55 19.67
N PHE A 90 1.44 9.73 19.05
CA PHE A 90 0.90 10.91 19.73
C PHE A 90 -0.58 10.76 20.07
N VAL A 91 -1.38 10.13 19.19
CA VAL A 91 -2.80 9.85 19.48
C VAL A 91 -2.91 8.84 20.61
N ALA A 92 -2.15 7.74 20.60
CA ALA A 92 -2.16 6.75 21.69
C ALA A 92 -1.81 7.37 23.05
N VAL A 93 -0.72 8.16 23.11
CA VAL A 93 -0.28 8.84 24.34
C VAL A 93 -1.32 9.87 24.81
N GLY A 94 -1.90 10.62 23.88
CA GLY A 94 -2.96 11.60 24.18
C GLY A 94 -4.20 10.95 24.78
N ILE A 95 -4.65 9.81 24.22
CA ILE A 95 -5.77 9.03 24.76
C ILE A 95 -5.44 8.51 26.15
N LEU A 96 -4.25 7.93 26.33
CA LEU A 96 -3.82 7.38 27.61
C LEU A 96 -3.86 8.45 28.70
N PHE A 97 -3.26 9.62 28.45
CA PHE A 97 -3.31 10.74 29.38
C PHE A 97 -4.73 11.22 29.65
N ALA A 98 -5.57 11.36 28.62
CA ALA A 98 -6.96 11.77 28.79
C ALA A 98 -7.78 10.78 29.64
N THR A 99 -7.52 9.47 29.52
CA THR A 99 -8.23 8.42 30.26
C THR A 99 -7.69 8.21 31.67
N ASP A 100 -6.37 8.34 31.87
CA ASP A 100 -5.71 8.13 33.17
C ASP A 100 -5.88 9.35 34.10
N SER A 101 -6.08 10.55 33.53
CA SER A 101 -6.42 11.77 34.29
C SER A 101 -7.66 11.64 35.18
N GLY A 102 -8.54 10.66 34.92
CA GLY A 102 -9.75 10.38 35.70
C GLY A 102 -9.62 9.23 36.72
N ALA A 103 -8.48 8.54 36.78
CA ALA A 103 -8.28 7.33 37.61
C ALA A 103 -7.74 7.60 39.03
N GLY A 104 -7.72 8.86 39.47
CA GLY A 104 -7.25 9.30 40.80
C GLY A 104 -8.11 8.87 42.00
N GLY A 105 -8.93 7.82 41.88
CA GLY A 105 -9.72 7.24 42.96
C GLY A 105 -9.20 5.88 43.39
N SER A 106 -8.09 5.86 44.14
CA SER A 106 -7.54 4.65 44.76
C SER A 106 -8.45 4.16 45.90
N GLY A 107 -9.43 3.32 45.56
CA GLY A 107 -10.17 2.49 46.51
C GLY A 107 -9.93 1.02 46.18
N GLY A 108 -9.37 0.26 47.12
CA GLY A 108 -8.85 -1.10 46.93
C GLY A 108 -9.81 -2.05 46.19
N LYS A 109 -9.56 -2.28 44.89
CA LYS A 109 -10.26 -3.30 44.12
C LYS A 109 -9.42 -4.58 44.08
N ARG A 110 -10.09 -5.69 44.44
CA ARG A 110 -9.64 -7.10 44.27
C ARG A 110 -9.01 -7.30 42.88
N ASP A 111 -8.11 -8.28 42.74
CA ASP A 111 -7.35 -8.55 41.51
C ASP A 111 -8.21 -8.64 40.23
N GLY A 112 -9.47 -9.11 40.33
CA GLY A 112 -10.42 -9.08 39.21
C GLY A 112 -10.77 -7.68 38.68
N GLY A 113 -10.78 -6.65 39.53
CA GLY A 113 -11.01 -5.27 39.13
C GLY A 113 -9.84 -4.63 38.38
N ARG A 114 -8.60 -5.08 38.65
CA ARG A 114 -7.40 -4.65 37.92
C ARG A 114 -7.38 -5.23 36.51
N PHE A 115 -7.74 -6.51 36.37
CA PHE A 115 -7.86 -7.15 35.05
C PHE A 115 -8.92 -6.46 34.17
N LEU A 116 -10.10 -6.17 34.72
CA LEU A 116 -11.15 -5.43 33.98
C LEU A 116 -10.71 -4.00 33.60
N GLN A 117 -9.90 -3.35 34.44
CA GLN A 117 -9.36 -2.03 34.14
C GLN A 117 -8.38 -2.08 32.96
N LEU A 118 -7.43 -3.01 32.98
CA LEU A 118 -6.48 -3.23 31.87
C LEU A 118 -7.19 -3.56 30.56
N LEU A 119 -8.21 -4.42 30.62
CA LEU A 119 -9.04 -4.71 29.45
C LEU A 119 -9.75 -3.45 28.92
N ARG A 120 -10.30 -2.62 29.81
CA ARG A 120 -10.97 -1.38 29.41
C ARG A 120 -10.01 -0.38 28.77
N GLU A 121 -8.82 -0.22 29.32
CA GLU A 121 -7.77 0.64 28.77
C GLU A 121 -7.36 0.16 27.37
N GLN A 122 -7.11 -1.15 27.23
CA GLN A 122 -6.79 -1.77 25.94
C GLN A 122 -7.91 -1.56 24.90
N TRP A 123 -9.17 -1.75 25.29
CA TRP A 123 -10.33 -1.53 24.42
C TRP A 123 -10.44 -0.07 23.98
N THR A 124 -10.20 0.87 24.90
CA THR A 124 -10.30 2.31 24.62
C THR A 124 -9.24 2.75 23.61
N VAL A 125 -7.98 2.31 23.80
CA VAL A 125 -6.89 2.58 22.86
C VAL A 125 -7.16 1.93 21.50
N THR A 126 -7.62 0.68 21.49
CA THR A 126 -7.97 -0.04 20.25
C THR A 126 -9.05 0.71 19.47
N LEU A 127 -10.13 1.12 20.13
CA LEU A 127 -11.25 1.79 19.49
C LEU A 127 -10.85 3.14 18.89
N ALA A 128 -9.97 3.88 19.56
CA ALA A 128 -9.54 5.20 19.10
C ALA A 128 -8.42 5.12 18.03
N LEU A 129 -7.56 4.09 18.07
CA LEU A 129 -6.52 3.87 17.06
C LEU A 129 -7.02 3.13 15.82
N THR A 130 -8.14 2.40 15.89
CA THR A 130 -8.66 1.63 14.75
C THR A 130 -9.01 2.52 13.54
N PRO A 131 -9.76 3.63 13.67
CA PRO A 131 -10.04 4.52 12.55
C PRO A 131 -8.78 5.15 11.98
N LEU A 132 -7.82 5.47 12.85
CA LEU A 132 -6.52 6.01 12.45
C LEU A 132 -5.70 4.97 11.68
N SER A 133 -5.71 3.71 12.11
CA SER A 133 -5.05 2.59 11.43
C SER A 133 -5.67 2.32 10.07
N LEU A 134 -7.00 2.35 9.97
CA LEU A 134 -7.72 2.23 8.71
C LEU A 134 -7.41 3.40 7.76
N LEU A 135 -7.34 4.63 8.27
CA LEU A 135 -6.99 5.81 7.48
C LEU A 135 -5.55 5.75 6.95
N LEU A 136 -4.61 5.27 7.75
CA LEU A 136 -3.18 5.26 7.42
C LEU A 136 -2.77 4.04 6.58
N PHE A 137 -3.38 2.88 6.82
CA PHE A 137 -2.95 1.60 6.24
C PHE A 137 -4.02 0.89 5.41
N GLY A 138 -5.28 1.33 5.46
CA GLY A 138 -6.40 0.64 4.80
C GLY A 138 -6.74 -0.73 5.40
N GLN A 139 -6.15 -1.08 6.53
CA GLN A 139 -6.35 -2.39 7.17
C GLN A 139 -6.22 -2.32 8.69
N VAL A 140 -6.88 -3.25 9.37
CA VAL A 140 -6.77 -3.47 10.81
C VAL A 140 -6.51 -4.95 11.08
N SER A 141 -5.59 -5.25 12.00
CA SER A 141 -5.34 -6.62 12.43
C SER A 141 -6.30 -7.00 13.56
N LEU A 142 -7.12 -8.03 13.35
CA LEU A 142 -8.02 -8.56 14.39
C LEU A 142 -7.28 -9.44 15.39
N VAL A 143 -6.23 -10.14 14.93
CA VAL A 143 -5.35 -10.93 15.81
C VAL A 143 -4.28 -10.08 16.48
N GLY A 144 -4.18 -8.79 16.13
CA GLY A 144 -3.15 -7.87 16.62
C GLY A 144 -3.11 -7.76 18.15
N LEU A 145 -4.27 -7.84 18.82
CA LEU A 145 -4.33 -7.85 20.29
C LEU A 145 -3.62 -9.08 20.86
N LEU A 146 -3.95 -10.28 20.36
CA LEU A 146 -3.34 -11.53 20.78
C LEU A 146 -1.85 -11.52 20.46
N ALA A 147 -1.50 -11.15 19.22
CA ALA A 147 -0.13 -11.02 18.75
C ALA A 147 0.69 -10.13 19.70
N ASN A 148 0.20 -8.93 19.99
CA ASN A 148 0.90 -7.97 20.85
C ASN A 148 0.99 -8.42 22.32
N LEU A 149 -0.02 -9.12 22.84
CA LEU A 149 -0.02 -9.63 24.21
C LEU A 149 1.15 -10.60 24.47
N VAL A 150 1.54 -11.40 23.47
CA VAL A 150 2.66 -12.35 23.59
C VAL A 150 3.95 -11.73 23.06
N ALA A 151 3.91 -11.12 21.87
CA ALA A 151 5.10 -10.65 21.18
C ALA A 151 5.77 -9.48 21.92
N ILE A 152 5.02 -8.50 22.43
CA ILE A 152 5.63 -7.33 23.09
C ILE A 152 6.42 -7.74 24.34
N PRO A 153 5.85 -8.49 25.31
CA PRO A 153 6.62 -8.94 26.47
C PRO A 153 7.79 -9.85 26.08
N TRP A 154 7.59 -10.79 25.15
CA TRP A 154 8.64 -11.72 24.74
C TRP A 154 9.82 -11.00 24.10
N VAL A 155 9.55 -10.10 23.14
CA VAL A 155 10.58 -9.33 22.46
C VAL A 155 11.27 -8.36 23.42
N THR A 156 10.51 -7.70 24.30
CA THR A 156 11.05 -6.67 25.20
C THR A 156 11.86 -7.26 26.35
N LEU A 157 11.39 -8.36 26.97
CA LEU A 157 11.99 -8.92 28.18
C LEU A 157 13.00 -10.03 27.91
N VAL A 158 12.90 -10.70 26.75
CA VAL A 158 13.74 -11.86 26.43
C VAL A 158 14.64 -11.55 25.23
N ILE A 159 14.06 -11.27 24.06
CA ILE A 159 14.83 -11.18 22.81
C ILE A 159 15.75 -9.97 22.80
N THR A 160 15.25 -8.78 23.12
CA THR A 160 16.03 -7.54 23.05
C THR A 160 17.21 -7.55 24.03
N PRO A 161 17.06 -7.93 25.31
CA PRO A 161 18.20 -8.05 26.22
C PRO A 161 19.24 -9.06 25.76
N LEU A 162 18.83 -10.23 25.26
CA LEU A 162 19.76 -11.24 24.72
C LEU A 162 20.48 -10.72 23.47
N ALA A 163 19.78 -10.02 22.58
CA ALA A 163 20.35 -9.44 21.38
C ALA A 163 21.39 -8.35 21.70
N LEU A 164 21.11 -7.49 22.68
CA LEU A 164 22.06 -6.49 23.18
C LEU A 164 23.25 -7.15 23.88
N ALA A 165 23.01 -8.14 24.75
CA ALA A 165 24.06 -8.87 25.44
C ALA A 165 24.96 -9.67 24.47
N GLY A 166 24.42 -10.07 23.32
CA GLY A 166 25.18 -10.72 22.25
C GLY A 166 26.31 -9.88 21.67
N ALA A 167 26.22 -8.54 21.77
CA ALA A 167 27.33 -7.65 21.42
C ALA A 167 28.57 -7.85 22.31
N PHE A 168 28.37 -8.37 23.52
CA PHE A 168 29.45 -8.74 24.44
C PHE A 168 29.79 -10.24 24.37
N TRP A 169 28.79 -11.09 24.13
CA TRP A 169 28.97 -12.55 24.04
C TRP A 169 28.12 -13.17 22.92
N SER A 170 28.76 -13.41 21.76
CA SER A 170 28.09 -13.79 20.52
C SER A 170 27.15 -15.02 20.58
N PRO A 171 27.34 -16.05 21.43
CA PRO A 171 26.36 -17.15 21.55
C PRO A 171 24.97 -16.69 21.96
N LEU A 172 24.83 -15.54 22.63
CA LEU A 172 23.52 -15.00 22.99
C LEU A 172 22.71 -14.56 21.77
N TRP A 173 23.35 -14.20 20.65
CA TRP A 173 22.63 -13.95 19.40
C TRP A 173 21.98 -15.23 18.85
N GLN A 174 22.67 -16.37 18.95
CA GLN A 174 22.12 -17.66 18.52
C GLN A 174 20.95 -18.07 19.42
N LEU A 175 21.11 -17.90 20.74
CA LEU A 175 20.03 -18.14 21.70
C LEU A 175 18.82 -17.24 21.43
N ALA A 176 19.04 -15.94 21.19
CA ALA A 176 17.98 -15.01 20.80
C ALA A 176 17.27 -15.46 19.52
N GLY A 177 18.02 -15.92 18.52
CA GLY A 177 17.48 -16.48 17.28
C GLY A 177 16.61 -17.73 17.52
N TRP A 178 17.08 -18.67 18.33
CA TRP A 178 16.32 -19.88 18.68
C TRP A 178 15.04 -19.57 19.45
N LEU A 179 15.05 -18.56 20.33
CA LEU A 179 13.87 -18.12 21.07
C LEU A 179 12.92 -17.25 20.23
N LEU A 180 13.42 -16.63 19.15
CA LEU A 180 12.63 -15.88 18.20
C LEU A 180 11.88 -16.79 17.23
N ALA A 181 12.50 -17.89 16.78
CA ALA A 181 11.91 -18.85 15.85
C ALA A 181 10.49 -19.35 16.24
N PRO A 182 10.21 -19.81 17.48
CA PRO A 182 8.87 -20.24 17.87
C PRO A 182 7.87 -19.07 17.91
N LEU A 183 8.32 -17.85 18.27
CA LEU A 183 7.48 -16.66 18.20
C LEU A 183 7.08 -16.35 16.75
N VAL A 184 8.03 -16.42 15.82
CA VAL A 184 7.77 -16.21 14.37
C VAL A 184 6.80 -17.27 13.85
N ALA A 185 6.98 -18.54 14.21
CA ALA A 185 6.06 -19.61 13.82
C ALA A 185 4.63 -19.37 14.36
N TRP A 186 4.51 -18.95 15.62
CA TRP A 186 3.22 -18.61 16.21
C TRP A 186 2.55 -17.40 15.56
N LEU A 187 3.32 -16.34 15.26
CA LEU A 187 2.83 -15.18 14.52
C LEU A 187 2.41 -15.56 13.09
N GLY A 188 3.16 -16.46 12.43
CA GLY A 188 2.81 -17.00 11.12
C GLY A 188 1.49 -17.78 11.14
N TRP A 189 1.27 -18.59 12.17
CA TRP A 189 0.01 -19.29 12.38
C TRP A 189 -1.17 -18.32 12.59
N LEU A 190 -0.99 -17.25 13.39
CA LEU A 190 -2.01 -16.21 13.54
C LEU A 190 -2.29 -15.48 12.23
N ALA A 191 -1.26 -15.19 11.44
CA ALA A 191 -1.37 -14.48 10.16
C ALA A 191 -2.06 -15.31 9.08
N ALA A 192 -1.98 -16.65 9.16
CA ALA A 192 -2.65 -17.55 8.22
C ALA A 192 -4.18 -17.61 8.40
N TRP A 193 -4.71 -17.04 9.49
CA TRP A 193 -6.14 -17.05 9.74
C TRP A 193 -6.89 -16.13 8.74
N PRO A 194 -8.03 -16.55 8.15
CA PRO A 194 -8.71 -15.76 7.10
C PRO A 194 -9.11 -14.35 7.53
N TRP A 195 -9.35 -14.15 8.83
CA TRP A 195 -9.71 -12.88 9.43
C TRP A 195 -8.58 -12.25 10.25
N ALA A 196 -7.33 -12.70 10.07
CA ALA A 196 -6.17 -12.13 10.77
C ALA A 196 -6.06 -10.61 10.57
N SER A 197 -6.43 -10.16 9.37
CA SER A 197 -6.62 -8.74 9.08
C SER A 197 -7.89 -8.53 8.27
N VAL A 198 -8.52 -7.38 8.48
CA VAL A 198 -9.61 -6.88 7.65
C VAL A 198 -9.08 -5.65 6.94
N SER A 199 -9.09 -5.70 5.61
CA SER A 199 -8.80 -4.54 4.76
C SER A 199 -10.12 -3.88 4.36
N LEU A 200 -10.18 -2.56 4.46
CA LEU A 200 -11.29 -1.76 3.99
C LEU A 200 -10.82 -0.84 2.87
N PRO A 201 -11.69 -0.50 1.90
CA PRO A 201 -11.34 0.46 0.88
C PRO A 201 -10.97 1.81 1.51
N VAL A 202 -10.01 2.50 0.90
CA VAL A 202 -9.55 3.79 1.41
C VAL A 202 -10.64 4.83 1.16
N ALA A 203 -11.25 5.29 2.24
CA ALA A 203 -12.24 6.36 2.21
C ALA A 203 -11.59 7.73 1.89
N PRO A 204 -12.34 8.65 1.27
CA PRO A 204 -11.95 10.06 1.17
C PRO A 204 -11.45 10.62 2.51
N GLY A 205 -10.44 11.49 2.47
CA GLY A 205 -9.79 11.99 3.68
C GLY A 205 -10.74 12.65 4.68
N TRP A 206 -11.81 13.31 4.22
CA TRP A 206 -12.82 13.90 5.09
C TRP A 206 -13.64 12.85 5.87
N LEU A 207 -13.97 11.71 5.24
CA LEU A 207 -14.59 10.56 5.91
C LEU A 207 -13.62 9.92 6.90
N GLY A 208 -12.35 9.81 6.53
CA GLY A 208 -11.30 9.36 7.43
C GLY A 208 -11.18 10.22 8.68
N LEU A 209 -11.15 11.56 8.52
CA LEU A 209 -11.11 12.50 9.64
C LEU A 209 -12.36 12.42 10.51
N ALA A 210 -13.55 12.32 9.89
CA ALA A 210 -14.80 12.11 10.62
C ALA A 210 -14.76 10.80 11.43
N ALA A 211 -14.25 9.71 10.85
CA ALA A 211 -14.14 8.44 11.54
C ALA A 211 -13.15 8.47 12.71
N VAL A 212 -12.02 9.18 12.58
CA VAL A 212 -11.10 9.43 13.69
C VAL A 212 -11.78 10.22 14.81
N ALA A 213 -12.50 11.29 14.47
CA ALA A 213 -13.26 12.06 15.45
C ALA A 213 -14.35 11.21 16.14
N GLY A 214 -15.04 10.35 15.38
CA GLY A 214 -16.02 9.39 15.89
C GLY A 214 -15.41 8.37 16.86
N GLY A 215 -14.24 7.82 16.52
CA GLY A 215 -13.48 6.91 17.38
C GLY A 215 -13.05 7.57 18.69
N VAL A 216 -12.55 8.80 18.63
CA VAL A 216 -12.22 9.60 19.83
C VAL A 216 -13.48 9.84 20.67
N LEU A 217 -14.60 10.24 20.06
CA LEU A 217 -15.86 10.49 20.76
C LEU A 217 -16.40 9.24 21.49
N LEU A 218 -16.24 8.06 20.89
CA LEU A 218 -16.60 6.78 21.50
C LEU A 218 -15.73 6.43 22.71
N ALA A 219 -14.45 6.81 22.66
CA ALA A 219 -13.44 6.56 23.69
C ALA A 219 -13.50 7.56 24.86
N LEU A 220 -14.02 8.78 24.62
CA LEU A 220 -14.10 9.82 25.64
C LEU A 220 -15.02 9.42 26.82
N PRO A 221 -14.70 9.87 28.05
CA PRO A 221 -15.55 9.69 29.24
C PRO A 221 -16.77 10.64 29.20
N ALA A 222 -17.61 10.53 28.19
CA ALA A 222 -18.80 11.36 27.96
C ALA A 222 -20.11 10.59 28.20
N PRO A 223 -21.27 11.27 28.32
CA PRO A 223 -22.57 10.62 28.39
C PRO A 223 -22.80 9.65 27.22
N ARG A 224 -23.54 8.56 27.45
CA ARG A 224 -23.75 7.50 26.43
C ARG A 224 -24.28 8.04 25.10
N ALA A 225 -25.20 9.01 25.13
CA ALA A 225 -25.75 9.64 23.93
C ALA A 225 -24.66 10.33 23.08
N VAL A 226 -23.75 11.07 23.73
CA VAL A 226 -22.63 11.73 23.07
C VAL A 226 -21.65 10.72 22.50
N ARG A 227 -21.33 9.66 23.26
CA ARG A 227 -20.46 8.57 22.77
C ARG A 227 -21.05 7.88 21.55
N LEU A 228 -22.34 7.55 21.59
CA LEU A 228 -23.03 6.89 20.47
C LEU A 228 -23.14 7.78 19.23
N ALA A 229 -23.15 9.11 19.38
CA ALA A 229 -23.01 10.02 18.23
C ALA A 229 -21.68 9.83 17.48
N GLY A 230 -20.65 9.25 18.11
CA GLY A 230 -19.41 8.88 17.42
C GLY A 230 -19.63 7.81 16.35
N LEU A 231 -20.65 6.96 16.48
CA LEU A 231 -20.98 5.96 15.46
C LEU A 231 -21.46 6.60 14.16
N SER A 232 -22.21 7.70 14.19
CA SER A 232 -22.66 8.36 12.96
C SER A 232 -21.51 8.99 12.17
N LEU A 233 -20.41 9.34 12.83
CA LEU A 233 -19.18 9.82 12.20
C LEU A 233 -18.28 8.67 11.71
N LEU A 234 -18.29 7.54 12.42
CA LEU A 234 -17.46 6.36 12.11
C LEU A 234 -18.05 5.51 10.97
N LEU A 235 -19.35 5.20 11.04
CA LEU A 235 -20.01 4.23 10.16
C LEU A 235 -19.87 4.55 8.67
N PRO A 236 -20.00 5.81 8.20
CA PRO A 236 -19.85 6.13 6.79
C PRO A 236 -18.48 5.76 6.20
N ALA A 237 -17.40 5.83 7.00
CA ALA A 237 -16.08 5.40 6.56
C ALA A 237 -15.93 3.88 6.54
N LEU A 238 -16.55 3.17 7.50
CA LEU A 238 -16.55 1.70 7.55
C LEU A 238 -17.38 1.06 6.44
N LEU A 239 -18.43 1.75 6.01
CA LEU A 239 -19.34 1.32 4.94
C LEU A 239 -19.01 1.96 3.59
N TRP A 240 -17.87 2.65 3.48
CA TRP A 240 -17.45 3.29 2.25
C TRP A 240 -17.23 2.26 1.14
N GLN A 241 -17.81 2.52 -0.03
CA GLN A 241 -17.60 1.76 -1.24
C GLN A 241 -17.05 2.70 -2.32
N PRO A 242 -15.88 2.42 -2.89
CA PRO A 242 -15.34 3.22 -3.98
C PRO A 242 -16.28 3.21 -5.19
N PRO A 243 -16.40 4.33 -5.90
CA PRO A 243 -17.25 4.42 -7.08
C PRO A 243 -16.81 3.41 -8.13
N ARG A 244 -17.81 2.81 -8.80
CA ARG A 244 -17.67 1.89 -9.92
C ARG A 244 -18.26 2.51 -11.19
N PRO A 245 -17.80 2.12 -12.38
CA PRO A 245 -18.45 2.48 -13.64
C PRO A 245 -19.93 2.06 -13.69
N ALA A 246 -20.72 2.76 -14.48
CA ALA A 246 -22.09 2.35 -14.78
C ALA A 246 -22.10 1.06 -15.63
N PRO A 247 -23.19 0.28 -15.63
CA PRO A 247 -23.35 -0.84 -16.56
C PRO A 247 -23.15 -0.39 -18.02
N GLY A 248 -22.48 -1.23 -18.81
CA GLY A 248 -22.10 -1.00 -20.20
C GLY A 248 -20.85 -0.16 -20.37
N GLN A 249 -20.24 0.32 -19.27
CA GLN A 249 -19.07 1.20 -19.26
C GLN A 249 -17.92 0.58 -18.47
N PHE A 250 -16.70 1.01 -18.76
CA PHE A 250 -15.50 0.57 -18.06
C PHE A 250 -14.51 1.72 -17.86
N GLU A 251 -13.58 1.52 -16.94
CA GLU A 251 -12.45 2.41 -16.73
C GLU A 251 -11.15 1.63 -16.71
N LEU A 252 -10.07 2.32 -17.06
CA LEU A 252 -8.71 1.83 -17.02
C LEU A 252 -7.89 2.66 -16.04
N LEU A 253 -7.11 1.97 -15.23
CA LEU A 253 -6.07 2.55 -14.39
C LEU A 253 -4.74 1.89 -14.71
N ALA A 254 -3.91 2.56 -15.52
CA ALA A 254 -2.53 2.16 -15.70
C ALA A 254 -1.73 2.61 -14.47
N ALA A 255 -1.28 1.64 -13.68
CA ALA A 255 -0.61 1.89 -12.40
C ALA A 255 0.80 2.49 -12.60
N ASP A 256 1.24 3.30 -11.64
CA ASP A 256 2.61 3.84 -11.62
C ASP A 256 3.58 2.79 -11.04
N ILE A 257 4.04 1.87 -11.90
CA ILE A 257 4.94 0.76 -11.53
C ILE A 257 6.36 0.92 -12.12
N GLY A 258 6.67 2.09 -12.67
CA GLY A 258 7.94 2.34 -13.35
C GLY A 258 7.99 1.73 -14.75
N GLN A 259 8.95 0.84 -14.99
CA GLN A 259 9.16 0.18 -16.29
C GLN A 259 8.47 -1.19 -16.29
N GLY A 260 7.43 -1.34 -17.12
CA GLY A 260 6.62 -2.56 -17.21
C GLY A 260 5.15 -2.23 -17.45
N ASN A 261 4.28 -3.24 -17.50
CA ASN A 261 2.83 -3.03 -17.63
C ASN A 261 2.06 -3.51 -16.42
N ALA A 262 1.05 -2.74 -16.03
CA ALA A 262 0.01 -3.15 -15.09
C ALA A 262 -1.19 -2.20 -15.27
N VAL A 263 -2.28 -2.70 -15.86
CA VAL A 263 -3.50 -1.94 -16.14
C VAL A 263 -4.68 -2.62 -15.46
N LEU A 264 -5.26 -1.95 -14.46
CA LEU A 264 -6.51 -2.37 -13.85
C LEU A 264 -7.69 -1.90 -14.69
N VAL A 265 -8.51 -2.84 -15.13
CA VAL A 265 -9.79 -2.61 -15.79
C VAL A 265 -10.90 -2.85 -14.78
N ARG A 266 -11.84 -1.91 -14.67
CA ARG A 266 -13.03 -2.07 -13.83
C ARG A 266 -14.29 -1.89 -14.67
N THR A 267 -15.26 -2.75 -14.45
CA THR A 267 -16.65 -2.61 -14.93
C THR A 267 -17.57 -2.38 -13.72
N ALA A 268 -18.90 -2.41 -13.92
CA ALA A 268 -19.86 -2.18 -12.85
C ALA A 268 -19.71 -3.17 -11.68
N SER A 269 -19.42 -4.45 -11.95
CA SER A 269 -19.28 -5.49 -10.93
C SER A 269 -18.01 -6.34 -11.03
N HIS A 270 -17.26 -6.29 -12.14
CA HIS A 270 -16.06 -7.09 -12.36
C HIS A 270 -14.79 -6.24 -12.42
N ALA A 271 -13.64 -6.88 -12.21
CA ALA A 271 -12.33 -6.29 -12.43
C ALA A 271 -11.34 -7.28 -13.06
N LEU A 272 -10.54 -6.76 -14.00
CA LEU A 272 -9.45 -7.48 -14.64
C LEU A 272 -8.16 -6.72 -14.43
N LEU A 273 -7.09 -7.43 -14.10
CA LEU A 273 -5.75 -6.85 -14.08
C LEU A 273 -4.97 -7.38 -15.27
N TYR A 274 -4.53 -6.47 -16.16
CA TYR A 274 -3.71 -6.79 -17.32
C TYR A 274 -2.25 -6.50 -16.99
N ASP A 275 -1.43 -7.55 -16.96
CA ASP A 275 -0.08 -7.60 -16.42
C ASP A 275 0.05 -7.21 -14.93
N ALA A 276 1.17 -7.59 -14.33
CA ALA A 276 1.46 -7.46 -12.90
C ALA A 276 2.76 -6.70 -12.60
N GLY A 277 3.29 -5.97 -13.59
CA GLY A 277 4.45 -5.10 -13.44
C GLY A 277 5.77 -5.82 -13.12
N PRO A 278 6.84 -5.04 -12.86
CA PRO A 278 8.20 -5.56 -12.73
C PRO A 278 8.52 -6.21 -11.40
N ARG A 279 9.53 -7.08 -11.46
CA ARG A 279 10.34 -7.46 -10.29
C ARG A 279 11.50 -6.48 -10.13
N TYR A 280 11.58 -5.78 -9.01
CA TYR A 280 12.66 -4.81 -8.73
C TYR A 280 13.90 -5.47 -8.13
N SER A 281 13.72 -6.48 -7.27
CA SER A 281 14.80 -7.24 -6.63
C SER A 281 14.33 -8.65 -6.25
N LEU A 282 15.20 -9.42 -5.59
CA LEU A 282 14.81 -10.75 -5.08
C LEU A 282 13.66 -10.69 -4.08
N GLU A 283 13.56 -9.60 -3.31
CA GLU A 283 12.61 -9.40 -2.21
C GLU A 283 11.55 -8.32 -2.51
N SER A 284 11.61 -7.70 -3.70
CA SER A 284 10.76 -6.56 -4.05
C SER A 284 10.20 -6.71 -5.45
N ASP A 285 8.88 -6.62 -5.55
CA ASP A 285 8.13 -6.67 -6.80
C ASP A 285 6.99 -5.64 -6.82
N ALA A 286 6.44 -5.39 -8.01
CA ALA A 286 5.36 -4.43 -8.22
C ALA A 286 4.04 -4.86 -7.57
N GLY A 287 3.83 -6.16 -7.42
CA GLY A 287 2.66 -6.73 -6.76
C GLY A 287 2.59 -6.32 -5.30
N HIS A 288 3.62 -6.60 -4.51
CA HIS A 288 3.66 -6.27 -3.08
C HIS A 288 3.66 -4.76 -2.81
N ARG A 289 4.40 -4.00 -3.61
CA ARG A 289 4.64 -2.58 -3.33
C ARG A 289 3.55 -1.66 -3.85
N GLU A 290 3.02 -1.94 -5.02
CA GLU A 290 2.10 -1.03 -5.69
C GLU A 290 0.72 -1.67 -5.92
N LEU A 291 0.64 -2.85 -6.54
CA LEU A 291 -0.64 -3.40 -7.02
C LEU A 291 -1.54 -3.94 -5.90
N VAL A 292 -1.04 -4.76 -4.98
CA VAL A 292 -1.84 -5.29 -3.86
C VAL A 292 -2.35 -4.16 -2.95
N PRO A 293 -1.52 -3.16 -2.56
CA PRO A 293 -2.01 -1.98 -1.85
C PRO A 293 -3.05 -1.19 -2.66
N LEU A 294 -2.86 -1.03 -3.98
CA LEU A 294 -3.81 -0.35 -4.85
C LEU A 294 -5.18 -1.07 -4.88
N LEU A 295 -5.18 -2.38 -5.09
CA LEU A 295 -6.40 -3.20 -5.09
C LEU A 295 -7.13 -3.11 -3.76
N ARG A 296 -6.41 -3.20 -2.64
CA ARG A 296 -7.00 -3.01 -1.30
C ARG A 296 -7.59 -1.62 -1.13
N ALA A 297 -6.87 -0.57 -1.56
CA ALA A 297 -7.34 0.80 -1.45
C ALA A 297 -8.62 1.05 -2.26
N LEU A 298 -8.75 0.40 -3.42
CA LEU A 298 -9.95 0.47 -4.26
C LEU A 298 -11.03 -0.55 -3.87
N GLY A 299 -10.79 -1.42 -2.88
CA GLY A 299 -11.74 -2.48 -2.51
C GLY A 299 -11.94 -3.52 -3.61
N GLU A 300 -10.95 -3.71 -4.46
CA GLU A 300 -11.05 -4.49 -5.68
C GLU A 300 -10.72 -5.96 -5.44
N ARG A 301 -11.61 -6.81 -5.96
CA ARG A 301 -11.38 -8.24 -6.13
C ARG A 301 -11.21 -8.49 -7.61
N ILE A 302 -10.12 -9.17 -7.98
CA ILE A 302 -9.84 -9.45 -9.39
C ILE A 302 -10.53 -10.75 -9.79
N ASP A 303 -11.32 -10.68 -10.87
CA ASP A 303 -11.96 -11.85 -11.49
C ASP A 303 -10.98 -12.56 -12.41
N THR A 304 -10.21 -11.78 -13.19
CA THR A 304 -9.21 -12.30 -14.13
C THR A 304 -7.91 -11.52 -14.05
N LEU A 305 -6.80 -12.22 -13.81
CA LEU A 305 -5.46 -11.73 -14.09
C LEU A 305 -5.08 -12.17 -15.50
N VAL A 306 -4.80 -11.21 -16.39
CA VAL A 306 -4.25 -11.46 -17.71
C VAL A 306 -2.75 -11.21 -17.66
N LEU A 307 -1.93 -12.20 -18.02
CA LEU A 307 -0.49 -12.01 -18.21
C LEU A 307 -0.18 -12.07 -19.70
N SER A 308 0.28 -10.96 -20.26
CA SER A 308 0.46 -10.80 -21.69
C SER A 308 1.53 -11.73 -22.24
N HIS A 309 2.67 -11.86 -21.58
CA HIS A 309 3.79 -12.76 -21.92
C HIS A 309 4.67 -12.98 -20.69
N ARG A 310 5.75 -13.77 -20.79
CA ARG A 310 6.51 -14.23 -19.61
C ARG A 310 7.53 -13.25 -19.05
N ASP A 311 7.74 -12.08 -19.66
CA ASP A 311 8.82 -11.20 -19.26
C ASP A 311 8.58 -10.59 -17.87
N THR A 312 9.68 -10.32 -17.16
CA THR A 312 9.63 -10.01 -15.73
C THR A 312 9.06 -8.63 -15.42
N ASP A 313 9.03 -7.72 -16.39
CA ASP A 313 8.36 -6.42 -16.33
C ASP A 313 6.84 -6.50 -16.54
N HIS A 314 6.33 -7.69 -16.83
CA HIS A 314 4.90 -8.01 -16.95
C HIS A 314 4.44 -9.01 -15.89
N THR A 315 5.27 -10.00 -15.56
CA THR A 315 4.92 -11.09 -14.63
C THR A 315 5.48 -10.93 -13.23
N GLY A 316 6.37 -9.96 -13.01
CA GLY A 316 7.17 -9.85 -11.79
C GLY A 316 6.35 -9.76 -10.51
N GLY A 317 5.23 -9.05 -10.52
CA GLY A 317 4.31 -8.95 -9.38
C GLY A 317 3.22 -10.03 -9.32
N ALA A 318 3.16 -10.97 -10.27
CA ALA A 318 2.02 -11.87 -10.43
C ALA A 318 1.81 -12.80 -9.21
N LEU A 319 2.91 -13.31 -8.62
CA LEU A 319 2.83 -14.17 -7.43
C LEU A 319 2.15 -13.47 -6.25
N ALA A 320 2.52 -12.21 -6.00
CA ALA A 320 1.94 -11.42 -4.92
C ALA A 320 0.45 -11.13 -5.16
N VAL A 321 0.10 -10.78 -6.41
CA VAL A 321 -1.29 -10.55 -6.80
C VAL A 321 -2.12 -11.83 -6.62
N LEU A 322 -1.69 -12.97 -7.17
CA LEU A 322 -2.40 -14.25 -7.08
C LEU A 322 -2.56 -14.73 -5.63
N ALA A 323 -1.54 -14.55 -4.79
CA ALA A 323 -1.62 -14.85 -3.35
C ALA A 323 -2.66 -13.98 -2.64
N SER A 324 -2.78 -12.70 -3.03
CA SER A 324 -3.77 -11.78 -2.46
C SER A 324 -5.18 -11.92 -3.05
N GLN A 325 -5.33 -12.52 -4.23
CA GLN A 325 -6.56 -12.68 -4.98
C GLN A 325 -6.81 -14.18 -5.29
N PRO A 326 -7.08 -15.01 -4.27
CA PRO A 326 -7.07 -16.47 -4.40
C PRO A 326 -8.13 -17.03 -5.37
N HIS A 327 -9.17 -16.25 -5.67
CA HIS A 327 -10.27 -16.59 -6.57
C HIS A 327 -10.08 -16.09 -8.01
N ALA A 328 -9.05 -15.28 -8.28
CA ALA A 328 -8.80 -14.80 -9.63
C ALA A 328 -8.47 -15.95 -10.57
N THR A 329 -9.09 -15.94 -11.74
CA THR A 329 -8.69 -16.78 -12.86
C THR A 329 -7.42 -16.22 -13.50
N LEU A 330 -6.60 -17.08 -14.10
CA LEU A 330 -5.39 -16.67 -14.81
C LEU A 330 -5.58 -16.95 -16.30
N LEU A 331 -5.51 -15.90 -17.12
CA LEU A 331 -5.47 -15.98 -18.58
C LEU A 331 -4.08 -15.55 -19.02
N SER A 332 -3.38 -16.34 -19.83
CA SER A 332 -1.96 -16.07 -20.12
C SER A 332 -1.49 -16.71 -21.41
N SER A 333 -0.42 -16.17 -22.01
CA SER A 333 0.33 -16.84 -23.08
C SER A 333 1.64 -17.48 -22.60
N ILE A 334 1.92 -17.44 -21.30
CA ILE A 334 3.13 -18.06 -20.74
C ILE A 334 3.13 -19.58 -20.96
N GLU A 335 4.33 -20.10 -21.18
CA GLU A 335 4.58 -21.51 -21.46
C GLU A 335 4.18 -22.41 -20.27
N ASP A 336 3.83 -23.66 -20.56
CA ASP A 336 3.31 -24.60 -19.54
C ASP A 336 4.36 -24.95 -18.46
N ASP A 337 5.65 -24.81 -18.76
CA ASP A 337 6.77 -25.05 -17.84
C ASP A 337 7.12 -23.84 -16.96
N ASN A 338 6.44 -22.70 -17.14
CA ASN A 338 6.65 -21.51 -16.32
C ASN A 338 6.25 -21.76 -14.86
N ALA A 339 7.06 -21.30 -13.90
CA ALA A 339 6.81 -21.49 -12.47
C ALA A 339 5.45 -20.95 -11.99
N LEU A 340 4.87 -19.95 -12.67
CA LEU A 340 3.53 -19.43 -12.37
C LEU A 340 2.43 -20.46 -12.61
N GLN A 341 2.61 -21.36 -13.59
CA GLN A 341 1.64 -22.43 -13.89
C GLN A 341 1.49 -23.42 -12.73
N ALA A 342 2.56 -23.66 -11.98
CA ALA A 342 2.53 -24.50 -10.78
C ALA A 342 1.77 -23.84 -9.61
N VAL A 343 1.69 -22.51 -9.59
CA VAL A 343 0.95 -21.75 -8.56
C VAL A 343 -0.52 -21.63 -8.93
N ARG A 344 -0.80 -21.33 -10.20
CA ARG A 344 -2.16 -21.25 -10.75
C ARG A 344 -2.11 -21.65 -12.22
N PRO A 345 -2.79 -22.74 -12.62
CA PRO A 345 -2.90 -23.09 -14.03
C PRO A 345 -3.58 -21.97 -14.81
N ALA A 346 -2.94 -21.51 -15.87
CA ALA A 346 -3.47 -20.49 -16.75
C ALA A 346 -4.33 -21.10 -17.86
N THR A 347 -5.43 -20.44 -18.17
CA THR A 347 -6.09 -20.62 -19.47
C THR A 347 -5.23 -19.93 -20.53
N ARG A 348 -4.97 -20.60 -21.66
CA ARG A 348 -4.17 -19.99 -22.73
C ARG A 348 -4.93 -18.86 -23.43
N CYS A 349 -4.25 -17.73 -23.62
CA CYS A 349 -4.70 -16.66 -24.50
C CYS A 349 -4.70 -17.14 -25.95
N HIS A 350 -5.82 -17.07 -26.65
CA HIS A 350 -5.81 -17.25 -28.10
C HIS A 350 -6.84 -16.35 -28.78
N GLY A 351 -6.51 -15.92 -29.99
CA GLY A 351 -7.35 -15.08 -30.83
C GLY A 351 -8.72 -15.70 -31.04
N GLY A 352 -9.77 -14.90 -30.84
CA GLY A 352 -11.16 -15.33 -30.97
C GLY A 352 -11.88 -15.58 -29.65
N GLN A 353 -11.15 -15.76 -28.54
CA GLN A 353 -11.78 -15.78 -27.21
C GLN A 353 -12.47 -14.45 -26.93
N HIS A 354 -13.69 -14.52 -26.40
CA HIS A 354 -14.44 -13.35 -25.99
C HIS A 354 -15.36 -13.67 -24.82
N TRP A 355 -15.66 -12.64 -24.04
CA TRP A 355 -16.65 -12.68 -22.97
C TRP A 355 -17.27 -11.29 -22.79
N ASP A 356 -18.43 -11.24 -22.16
CA ASP A 356 -19.15 -10.00 -21.87
C ASP A 356 -19.32 -9.88 -20.35
N TRP A 357 -18.90 -8.74 -19.78
CA TRP A 357 -19.11 -8.40 -18.36
C TRP A 357 -19.84 -7.07 -18.25
N ASP A 358 -20.98 -7.08 -17.56
CA ASP A 358 -21.78 -5.88 -17.33
C ASP A 358 -22.13 -5.10 -18.63
N GLY A 359 -22.17 -5.76 -19.79
CA GLY A 359 -22.39 -5.11 -21.08
C GLY A 359 -21.14 -4.55 -21.76
N VAL A 360 -19.95 -4.83 -21.23
CA VAL A 360 -18.65 -4.53 -21.84
C VAL A 360 -18.08 -5.80 -22.45
N ARG A 361 -17.73 -5.74 -23.74
CA ARG A 361 -17.18 -6.88 -24.48
C ARG A 361 -15.67 -6.91 -24.39
N PHE A 362 -15.13 -8.06 -24.04
CA PHE A 362 -13.71 -8.36 -24.03
C PHE A 362 -13.40 -9.34 -25.16
N THR A 363 -12.31 -9.12 -25.90
CA THR A 363 -11.92 -10.01 -27.00
C THR A 363 -10.40 -10.14 -27.08
N VAL A 364 -9.90 -11.36 -27.05
CA VAL A 364 -8.49 -11.67 -27.30
C VAL A 364 -8.27 -11.73 -28.81
N LEU A 365 -7.30 -10.95 -29.31
CA LEU A 365 -6.99 -10.87 -30.74
C LEU A 365 -5.74 -11.66 -31.13
N HIS A 366 -4.84 -11.89 -30.17
CA HIS A 366 -3.53 -12.53 -30.37
C HIS A 366 -3.05 -13.12 -29.04
N PRO A 367 -2.24 -14.20 -29.01
CA PRO A 367 -1.70 -14.99 -30.14
C PRO A 367 -2.74 -15.79 -30.91
N ALA A 368 -2.46 -16.20 -32.15
CA ALA A 368 -3.27 -17.23 -32.81
C ALA A 368 -2.95 -18.61 -32.21
N GLU A 369 -3.88 -19.57 -32.30
CA GLU A 369 -3.68 -20.92 -31.75
C GLU A 369 -2.43 -21.60 -32.35
N GLY A 370 -2.17 -21.39 -33.64
CA GLY A 370 -0.98 -21.90 -34.33
C GLY A 370 0.34 -21.28 -33.87
N ASP A 371 0.33 -20.12 -33.20
CA ASP A 371 1.56 -19.49 -32.70
C ASP A 371 2.18 -20.28 -31.53
N TYR A 372 1.39 -21.11 -30.84
CA TYR A 372 1.85 -22.00 -29.77
C TYR A 372 2.50 -23.30 -30.28
N ALA A 373 2.42 -23.59 -31.59
CA ALA A 373 2.96 -24.82 -32.15
C ALA A 373 4.50 -24.83 -32.18
N GLU A 374 5.13 -23.65 -32.19
CA GLU A 374 6.59 -23.49 -32.23
C GLU A 374 7.05 -22.49 -31.17
N PRO A 375 8.28 -22.65 -30.62
CA PRO A 375 8.86 -21.66 -29.73
C PRO A 375 8.98 -20.30 -30.40
N ARG A 376 8.35 -19.28 -29.81
CA ARG A 376 8.45 -17.88 -30.23
C ARG A 376 9.21 -17.05 -29.19
N LYS A 377 9.60 -15.83 -29.58
CA LYS A 377 10.05 -14.84 -28.61
C LYS A 377 8.89 -14.48 -27.68
N SER A 378 9.20 -14.19 -26.43
CA SER A 378 8.22 -13.85 -25.39
C SER A 378 7.26 -12.74 -25.84
N ASN A 379 7.80 -11.61 -26.31
CA ASN A 379 7.03 -10.46 -26.81
C ASN A 379 6.08 -10.82 -27.97
N ALA A 380 6.51 -11.75 -28.83
CA ALA A 380 5.72 -12.23 -29.96
C ALA A 380 4.54 -13.11 -29.53
N MET A 381 4.44 -13.45 -28.24
CA MET A 381 3.30 -14.16 -27.64
C MET A 381 2.40 -13.22 -26.81
N SER A 382 2.60 -11.91 -26.88
CA SER A 382 1.82 -10.95 -26.07
C SER A 382 0.30 -11.11 -26.27
N CYS A 383 -0.45 -11.35 -25.21
CA CYS A 383 -1.90 -11.50 -25.23
C CYS A 383 -2.58 -10.14 -25.53
N VAL A 384 -3.05 -9.94 -26.76
CA VAL A 384 -3.68 -8.67 -27.16
C VAL A 384 -5.15 -8.71 -26.79
N LEU A 385 -5.56 -7.79 -25.90
CA LEU A 385 -6.92 -7.69 -25.39
C LEU A 385 -7.59 -6.40 -25.86
N ARG A 386 -8.74 -6.55 -26.51
CA ARG A 386 -9.63 -5.46 -26.88
C ARG A 386 -10.80 -5.39 -25.91
N LEU A 387 -11.19 -4.18 -25.53
CA LEU A 387 -12.38 -3.89 -24.74
C LEU A 387 -13.29 -2.94 -25.51
N GLU A 388 -14.61 -3.17 -25.46
CA GLU A 388 -15.61 -2.34 -26.11
C GLU A 388 -16.80 -2.11 -25.18
N ALA A 389 -17.08 -0.82 -24.89
CA ALA A 389 -18.25 -0.38 -24.16
C ALA A 389 -19.50 -0.42 -25.05
N VAL A 390 -20.67 -0.36 -24.42
CA VAL A 390 -21.98 -0.44 -25.11
C VAL A 390 -22.21 0.73 -26.08
N ASP A 391 -21.59 1.89 -25.83
CA ASP A 391 -21.66 3.10 -26.65
C ASP A 391 -20.55 3.18 -27.71
N GLY A 392 -19.73 2.12 -27.82
CA GLY A 392 -18.69 1.99 -28.84
C GLY A 392 -17.31 2.53 -28.43
N ALA A 393 -17.13 3.05 -27.22
CA ALA A 393 -15.80 3.42 -26.72
C ALA A 393 -14.91 2.18 -26.56
N ARG A 394 -13.66 2.25 -27.04
CA ARG A 394 -12.79 1.07 -27.17
C ARG A 394 -11.40 1.27 -26.57
N ALA A 395 -10.87 0.21 -25.98
CA ALA A 395 -9.49 0.15 -25.52
C ALA A 395 -8.76 -1.04 -26.14
N LEU A 396 -7.45 -0.86 -26.39
CA LEU A 396 -6.59 -1.91 -26.89
C LEU A 396 -5.33 -2.03 -26.01
N LEU A 397 -5.22 -3.18 -25.32
CA LEU A 397 -4.09 -3.54 -24.46
C LEU A 397 -3.28 -4.60 -25.20
N VAL A 398 -2.08 -4.23 -25.65
CA VAL A 398 -1.34 -5.02 -26.66
C VAL A 398 -0.08 -5.70 -26.13
N GLY A 399 0.24 -5.51 -24.84
CA GLY A 399 1.49 -5.97 -24.26
C GLY A 399 2.69 -5.44 -25.05
N ASP A 400 3.61 -6.34 -25.40
CA ASP A 400 4.87 -6.00 -26.03
C ASP A 400 4.97 -6.47 -27.48
N ILE A 401 3.83 -6.58 -28.19
CA ILE A 401 3.85 -6.90 -29.62
C ILE A 401 4.77 -5.95 -30.39
N GLU A 402 5.52 -6.52 -31.33
CA GLU A 402 6.42 -5.76 -32.20
C GLU A 402 5.84 -5.67 -33.62
N ALA A 403 6.53 -4.92 -34.50
CA ALA A 403 6.10 -4.68 -35.87
C ALA A 403 5.62 -5.93 -36.66
N PRO A 404 6.20 -7.15 -36.51
CA PRO A 404 5.67 -8.34 -37.18
C PRO A 404 4.24 -8.72 -36.74
N GLN A 405 3.98 -8.73 -35.43
CA GLN A 405 2.66 -9.03 -34.86
C GLN A 405 1.66 -7.91 -35.19
N GLU A 406 2.11 -6.65 -35.15
CA GLU A 406 1.32 -5.51 -35.60
C GLU A 406 0.88 -5.67 -37.06
N ALA A 407 1.80 -6.02 -37.96
CA ALA A 407 1.50 -6.22 -39.38
C ALA A 407 0.53 -7.40 -39.59
N GLN A 408 0.70 -8.51 -38.85
CA GLN A 408 -0.21 -9.65 -38.88
C GLN A 408 -1.62 -9.27 -38.45
N LEU A 409 -1.75 -8.50 -37.35
CA LEU A 409 -3.03 -8.03 -36.84
C LEU A 409 -3.70 -7.04 -37.80
N VAL A 410 -2.94 -6.13 -38.42
CA VAL A 410 -3.45 -5.22 -39.45
C VAL A 410 -3.95 -6.00 -40.66
N ALA A 411 -3.21 -7.02 -41.12
CA ALA A 411 -3.59 -7.80 -42.28
C ALA A 411 -4.82 -8.70 -42.03
N SER A 412 -4.94 -9.28 -40.84
CA SER A 412 -5.98 -10.29 -40.53
C SER A 412 -7.22 -9.72 -39.83
N GLN A 413 -7.07 -8.63 -39.07
CA GLN A 413 -8.06 -8.18 -38.09
C GLN A 413 -8.21 -6.64 -38.03
N ALA A 414 -7.94 -5.91 -39.12
CA ALA A 414 -7.95 -4.44 -39.17
C ALA A 414 -9.19 -3.78 -38.51
N ALA A 415 -10.38 -4.34 -38.72
CA ALA A 415 -11.63 -3.79 -38.18
C ALA A 415 -11.69 -3.86 -36.64
N ALA A 416 -11.07 -4.87 -36.04
CA ALA A 416 -11.04 -5.07 -34.59
C ALA A 416 -10.01 -4.17 -33.89
N LEU A 417 -9.03 -3.60 -34.62
CA LEU A 417 -7.96 -2.81 -34.02
C LEU A 417 -8.36 -1.38 -33.65
N ARG A 418 -9.51 -0.87 -34.13
CA ARG A 418 -9.99 0.47 -33.80
C ARG A 418 -10.13 0.64 -32.29
N ALA A 419 -9.47 1.64 -31.72
CA ALA A 419 -9.54 1.94 -30.29
C ALA A 419 -9.45 3.45 -30.01
N ASP A 420 -10.06 3.92 -28.93
CA ASP A 420 -9.91 5.29 -28.45
C ASP A 420 -8.66 5.45 -27.57
N VAL A 421 -8.33 4.42 -26.80
CA VAL A 421 -7.13 4.35 -25.98
C VAL A 421 -6.28 3.13 -26.34
N LEU A 422 -4.99 3.37 -26.54
CA LEU A 422 -3.98 2.35 -26.81
C LEU A 422 -2.98 2.31 -25.65
N LEU A 423 -2.77 1.14 -25.06
CA LEU A 423 -1.56 0.89 -24.28
C LEU A 423 -0.39 0.80 -25.26
N ALA A 424 0.61 1.66 -25.13
CA ALA A 424 1.73 1.71 -26.07
C ALA A 424 2.43 0.34 -26.13
N PRO A 425 2.52 -0.29 -27.32
CA PRO A 425 3.16 -1.59 -27.41
C PRO A 425 4.63 -1.49 -27.00
N HIS A 426 5.08 -2.45 -26.18
CA HIS A 426 6.47 -2.59 -25.76
C HIS A 426 7.02 -1.30 -25.12
N HIS A 427 6.18 -0.68 -24.28
CA HIS A 427 6.46 0.59 -23.57
C HIS A 427 6.83 1.76 -24.49
N GLY A 428 6.53 1.66 -25.80
CA GLY A 428 6.98 2.62 -26.81
C GLY A 428 8.39 2.34 -27.36
N SER A 429 8.81 1.08 -27.45
CA SER A 429 10.04 0.66 -28.12
C SER A 429 10.07 1.05 -29.60
N ARG A 430 11.27 1.31 -30.14
CA ARG A 430 11.49 1.54 -31.58
C ARG A 430 11.06 0.36 -32.46
N SER A 431 10.94 -0.85 -31.90
CA SER A 431 10.48 -2.06 -32.61
C SER A 431 8.96 -2.15 -32.76
N SER A 432 8.20 -1.24 -32.15
CA SER A 432 6.73 -1.24 -32.15
C SER A 432 6.14 0.09 -32.62
N SER A 433 4.82 0.21 -32.55
CA SER A 433 4.03 1.37 -32.91
C SER A 433 4.28 1.79 -34.36
N SER A 434 4.25 0.83 -35.28
CA SER A 434 4.46 1.06 -36.72
C SER A 434 3.37 1.96 -37.31
N ALA A 435 3.69 2.68 -38.38
CA ALA A 435 2.72 3.59 -39.02
C ALA A 435 1.43 2.87 -39.48
N PRO A 436 1.48 1.72 -40.19
CA PRO A 436 0.26 1.02 -40.60
C PRO A 436 -0.60 0.59 -39.41
N PHE A 437 0.03 0.18 -38.31
CA PHE A 437 -0.66 -0.18 -37.08
C PHE A 437 -1.39 1.03 -36.48
N LEU A 438 -0.69 2.15 -36.27
CA LEU A 438 -1.31 3.36 -35.72
C LEU A 438 -2.42 3.93 -36.63
N ASP A 439 -2.28 3.84 -37.94
CA ASP A 439 -3.30 4.29 -38.91
C ASP A 439 -4.55 3.39 -38.93
N THR A 440 -4.39 2.14 -38.49
CA THR A 440 -5.46 1.16 -38.33
C THR A 440 -6.12 1.26 -36.95
N VAL A 441 -5.34 1.47 -35.89
CA VAL A 441 -5.87 1.64 -34.52
C VAL A 441 -6.60 2.98 -34.38
N ARG A 442 -6.03 4.06 -34.91
CA ARG A 442 -6.50 5.46 -34.74
C ARG A 442 -6.86 5.81 -33.28
N PRO A 443 -5.94 5.61 -32.33
CA PRO A 443 -6.17 6.01 -30.95
C PRO A 443 -6.32 7.52 -30.85
N ARG A 444 -7.01 7.97 -29.81
CA ARG A 444 -7.03 9.38 -29.37
C ARG A 444 -6.01 9.59 -28.27
N VAL A 445 -5.89 8.60 -27.38
CA VAL A 445 -5.01 8.59 -26.22
C VAL A 445 -4.05 7.40 -26.33
N VAL A 446 -2.78 7.62 -26.00
CA VAL A 446 -1.78 6.56 -25.84
C VAL A 446 -1.24 6.59 -24.41
N LEU A 447 -1.33 5.46 -23.71
CA LEU A 447 -0.80 5.27 -22.37
C LEU A 447 0.58 4.61 -22.46
N VAL A 448 1.60 5.22 -21.87
CA VAL A 448 2.99 4.74 -21.91
C VAL A 448 3.48 4.43 -20.50
N GLN A 449 3.58 3.15 -20.15
CA GLN A 449 4.15 2.72 -18.86
C GLN A 449 5.67 2.52 -18.96
N ALA A 450 6.40 3.63 -19.05
CA ALA A 450 7.87 3.63 -19.08
C ALA A 450 8.46 4.25 -17.81
N GLY A 451 9.52 3.66 -17.25
CA GLY A 451 10.16 4.19 -16.05
C GLY A 451 10.89 5.51 -16.31
N TYR A 452 10.95 6.40 -15.30
CA TYR A 452 11.75 7.63 -15.40
C TYR A 452 13.24 7.28 -15.63
N ARG A 453 13.82 7.83 -16.70
CA ARG A 453 15.20 7.53 -17.14
C ARG A 453 15.47 6.02 -17.24
N ASN A 454 14.48 5.26 -17.72
CA ASN A 454 14.67 3.83 -17.97
C ASN A 454 15.85 3.58 -18.92
N ARG A 455 16.52 2.44 -18.72
CA ARG A 455 17.73 2.07 -19.48
C ARG A 455 17.50 1.88 -20.99
N PHE A 456 16.26 1.71 -21.41
CA PHE A 456 15.88 1.43 -22.79
C PHE A 456 15.65 2.70 -23.60
N GLY A 457 15.52 3.86 -22.94
CA GLY A 457 15.17 5.12 -23.59
C GLY A 457 13.74 5.15 -24.09
N HIS A 458 12.83 4.44 -23.42
CA HIS A 458 11.41 4.39 -23.78
C HIS A 458 10.63 5.60 -23.20
N PRO A 459 9.59 6.10 -23.90
CA PRO A 459 9.29 5.80 -25.30
C PRO A 459 10.39 6.32 -26.22
N ALA A 460 10.73 5.56 -27.26
CA ALA A 460 11.79 5.92 -28.20
C ALA A 460 11.44 7.22 -28.94
N PRO A 461 12.41 8.12 -29.22
CA PRO A 461 12.16 9.40 -29.87
C PRO A 461 11.40 9.27 -31.20
N GLU A 462 11.66 8.24 -32.00
CA GLU A 462 10.99 7.99 -33.27
C GLU A 462 9.52 7.58 -33.08
N VAL A 463 9.21 6.85 -32.00
CA VAL A 463 7.84 6.47 -31.63
C VAL A 463 7.07 7.69 -31.15
N SER A 464 7.68 8.49 -30.28
CA SER A 464 7.10 9.76 -29.81
C SER A 464 6.83 10.72 -30.97
N ALA A 465 7.75 10.79 -31.96
CA ALA A 465 7.54 11.56 -33.18
C ALA A 465 6.36 11.03 -34.02
N ARG A 466 6.18 9.71 -34.12
CA ARG A 466 5.02 9.11 -34.81
C ARG A 466 3.69 9.44 -34.12
N TYR A 467 3.68 9.48 -32.78
CA TYR A 467 2.51 9.90 -32.01
C TYR A 467 2.21 11.39 -32.20
N ALA A 468 3.23 12.25 -32.09
CA ALA A 468 3.09 13.69 -32.28
C ALA A 468 2.60 14.05 -33.70
N ALA A 469 3.14 13.39 -34.73
CA ALA A 469 2.73 13.60 -36.13
C ALA A 469 1.25 13.28 -36.40
N ARG A 470 0.63 12.47 -35.54
CA ARG A 470 -0.81 12.11 -35.59
C ARG A 470 -1.67 12.92 -34.62
N GLY A 471 -1.07 13.86 -33.88
CA GLY A 471 -1.79 14.65 -32.87
C GLY A 471 -2.34 13.82 -31.72
N LEU A 472 -1.70 12.69 -31.39
CA LEU A 472 -2.16 11.80 -30.32
C LEU A 472 -1.89 12.41 -28.95
N GLN A 473 -2.84 12.27 -28.02
CA GLN A 473 -2.59 12.61 -26.63
C GLN A 473 -1.80 11.49 -25.95
N VAL A 474 -0.52 11.74 -25.67
CA VAL A 474 0.34 10.79 -24.96
C VAL A 474 0.35 11.10 -23.47
N ALA A 475 0.10 10.10 -22.64
CA ALA A 475 0.32 10.15 -21.21
C ALA A 475 1.34 9.08 -20.82
N ASP A 476 2.35 9.48 -20.04
CA ASP A 476 3.42 8.59 -19.59
C ASP A 476 3.54 8.58 -18.06
N SER A 477 4.04 7.48 -17.49
CA SER A 477 4.22 7.36 -16.04
C SER A 477 5.12 8.46 -15.43
N PRO A 478 6.24 8.91 -16.06
CA PRO A 478 7.11 9.98 -15.53
C PRO A 478 6.47 11.37 -15.41
N HIS A 479 5.44 11.69 -16.18
CA HIS A 479 4.70 12.96 -16.06
C HIS A 479 3.36 12.79 -15.36
N CYS A 480 2.69 11.65 -15.60
CA CYS A 480 1.31 11.43 -15.17
C CYS A 480 1.21 10.73 -13.81
N GLY A 481 2.21 9.91 -13.45
CA GLY A 481 2.06 8.89 -12.42
C GLY A 481 1.07 7.83 -12.88
N ALA A 482 0.11 7.47 -12.03
CA ALA A 482 -0.98 6.61 -12.44
C ALA A 482 -1.90 7.36 -13.43
N MET A 483 -2.28 6.68 -14.51
CA MET A 483 -3.11 7.22 -15.59
C MET A 483 -4.51 6.62 -15.50
N HIS A 484 -5.52 7.47 -15.38
CA HIS A 484 -6.93 7.07 -15.37
C HIS A 484 -7.60 7.45 -16.69
N TRP A 485 -8.24 6.47 -17.34
CA TRP A 485 -9.03 6.66 -18.55
C TRP A 485 -10.43 6.05 -18.34
N PHE A 486 -11.46 6.67 -18.91
CA PHE A 486 -12.85 6.26 -18.72
C PHE A 486 -13.56 6.15 -20.06
N SER A 487 -14.29 5.06 -20.31
CA SER A 487 -15.01 4.86 -21.57
C SER A 487 -16.06 5.93 -21.84
N VAL A 488 -16.70 6.45 -20.78
CA VAL A 488 -17.67 7.56 -20.86
C VAL A 488 -17.07 8.89 -21.36
N ARG A 489 -15.75 9.05 -21.27
CA ARG A 489 -15.02 10.24 -21.75
C ARG A 489 -13.73 9.79 -22.46
N PRO A 490 -13.86 9.18 -23.64
CA PRO A 490 -12.76 8.44 -24.26
C PRO A 490 -11.60 9.32 -24.76
N GLY A 491 -11.80 10.64 -24.81
CA GLY A 491 -10.78 11.62 -25.18
C GLY A 491 -10.03 12.26 -24.02
N GLU A 492 -10.25 11.82 -22.78
CA GLU A 492 -9.59 12.39 -21.60
C GLU A 492 -8.79 11.33 -20.86
N VAL A 493 -7.57 11.70 -20.46
CA VAL A 493 -6.79 10.95 -19.46
C VAL A 493 -6.54 11.85 -18.26
N ARG A 494 -6.75 11.32 -17.06
CA ARG A 494 -6.48 12.02 -15.80
C ARG A 494 -5.21 11.49 -15.17
N CYS A 495 -4.33 12.42 -14.79
CA CYS A 495 -3.03 12.11 -14.23
C CYS A 495 -2.98 12.29 -12.72
N GLU A 496 -2.56 11.27 -11.99
CA GLU A 496 -2.42 11.31 -10.53
C GLU A 496 -1.46 12.43 -10.06
N ARG A 497 -0.42 12.75 -10.83
CA ARG A 497 0.51 13.85 -10.52
C ARG A 497 -0.11 15.24 -10.69
N VAL A 498 -1.14 15.36 -11.53
CA VAL A 498 -1.92 16.59 -11.73
C VAL A 498 -3.07 16.68 -10.71
N LEU A 499 -3.75 15.56 -10.43
CA LEU A 499 -4.86 15.51 -9.48
C LEU A 499 -4.40 15.74 -8.03
N ARG A 500 -3.22 15.22 -7.66
CA ARG A 500 -2.67 15.33 -6.31
C ARG A 500 -1.23 15.85 -6.34
N PRO A 501 -1.04 17.14 -6.68
CA PRO A 501 0.31 17.72 -6.73
C PRO A 501 0.92 17.71 -5.32
N ARG A 502 2.21 17.39 -5.25
CA ARG A 502 2.99 17.45 -4.02
C ARG A 502 4.23 18.29 -4.31
N TYR A 503 4.57 19.23 -3.42
CA TYR A 503 5.71 20.14 -3.63
C TYR A 503 7.05 19.40 -3.70
N TRP A 504 7.13 18.19 -3.12
CA TRP A 504 8.33 17.35 -3.12
C TRP A 504 8.41 16.34 -4.28
N ARG A 505 7.42 16.31 -5.18
CA ARG A 505 7.48 15.45 -6.37
C ARG A 505 8.40 16.11 -7.40
N HIS A 506 9.41 15.37 -7.84
CA HIS A 506 10.26 15.77 -8.95
C HIS A 506 9.40 15.94 -10.21
N ARG A 507 9.54 17.06 -10.90
CA ARG A 507 8.94 17.27 -12.22
C ARG A 507 9.93 16.73 -13.25
N ALA A 508 9.57 15.65 -13.93
CA ALA A 508 10.34 15.19 -15.06
C ALA A 508 10.41 16.30 -16.13
N PRO A 509 11.56 16.51 -16.77
CA PRO A 509 11.66 17.40 -17.92
C PRO A 509 10.79 16.85 -19.07
N PRO A 510 10.19 17.75 -19.86
CA PRO A 510 9.25 17.40 -20.94
C PRO A 510 9.86 16.53 -22.03
#